data_AF-A0A651EFW4-F1
#
_entry.id   AF-A0A651EFW4-F1
#
_cell.length_a   1.000
_cell.length_b   1.000
_cell.length_c   1.000
_cell.angle_alpha   90.00
_cell.angle_beta   90.00
_cell.angle_gamma   90.00
#
_symmetry.space_group_name_H-M   'P 1'
#
loop_
_entity.id
_entity.type
_entity.pdbx_description
1 polymer ?
#
loop_
_entity_poly.entity_id
_entity_poly.type
_entity_poly.pdbx_seq_one_letter_code
_entity_poly.pdbx_strand_id
1 'polypeptide(L)'
;MAEIPRTAPRKSATFDDYTLSEIRRAAATGLYDIRGGGAKRRVPHFDDLLFLGASMSRYPLEGYREACSTSVTIGDRHAKKPLELKIPITIAGMSFGSLSGQAKEALGRGATLAGTSTTTGDGGMTQEERGHSEKLIYQYLPSRYGMNPDDLRKADAIEVVVGQGAKPGGG
;
A
#
# COMPACT_ATOMS: atom_id res chain seq x y z
N MET A 1 -19.63 -41.75 1.61
CA MET A 1 -18.58 -40.95 2.28
C MET A 1 -19.26 -40.05 3.28
N ALA A 2 -18.91 -40.11 4.55
CA ALA A 2 -19.42 -39.16 5.55
C ALA A 2 -18.99 -37.75 5.15
N GLU A 3 -19.91 -36.79 5.20
CA GLU A 3 -19.68 -35.40 4.82
C GLU A 3 -18.59 -34.81 5.74
N ILE A 4 -17.47 -34.39 5.17
CA ILE A 4 -16.38 -33.78 5.93
C ILE A 4 -16.89 -32.41 6.42
N PRO A 5 -16.93 -32.15 7.74
CA PRO A 5 -17.40 -30.87 8.26
C PRO A 5 -16.49 -29.74 7.77
N ARG A 6 -17.10 -28.67 7.23
CA ARG A 6 -16.37 -27.50 6.72
C ARG A 6 -16.16 -26.47 7.83
N THR A 7 -14.93 -25.97 7.93
CA THR A 7 -14.59 -24.87 8.84
C THR A 7 -15.15 -23.56 8.29
N ALA A 8 -15.92 -22.82 9.09
CA ALA A 8 -16.33 -21.46 8.73
C ALA A 8 -15.14 -20.49 8.83
N PRO A 9 -14.95 -19.58 7.86
CA PRO A 9 -13.88 -18.60 7.91
C PRO A 9 -14.07 -17.62 9.08
N ARG A 10 -13.00 -17.34 9.83
CA ARG A 10 -13.01 -16.29 10.84
C ARG A 10 -12.87 -14.92 10.16
N LYS A 11 -13.72 -13.95 10.52
CA LYS A 11 -13.63 -12.58 10.02
C LYS A 11 -12.51 -11.81 10.72
N SER A 12 -11.96 -10.82 10.02
CA SER A 12 -10.98 -9.89 10.60
C SER A 12 -11.64 -9.04 11.69
N ALA A 13 -10.91 -8.82 12.78
CA ALA A 13 -11.34 -7.89 13.83
C ALA A 13 -11.18 -6.42 13.40
N THR A 14 -10.26 -6.14 12.47
CA THR A 14 -9.96 -4.79 11.97
C THR A 14 -10.77 -4.46 10.71
N PHE A 15 -10.92 -5.44 9.81
CA PHE A 15 -11.74 -5.31 8.60
C PHE A 15 -13.06 -6.06 8.80
N ASP A 16 -13.83 -5.61 9.77
CA ASP A 16 -15.17 -6.15 10.03
C ASP A 16 -16.18 -5.71 8.94
N ASP A 17 -17.41 -6.24 9.02
CA ASP A 17 -18.42 -5.96 8.00
C ASP A 17 -18.75 -4.46 7.90
N TYR A 18 -18.71 -3.75 9.03
CA TYR A 18 -18.93 -2.32 9.07
C TYR A 18 -17.80 -1.58 8.34
N THR A 19 -16.54 -1.79 8.72
CA THR A 19 -15.37 -1.14 8.11
C THR A 19 -15.30 -1.42 6.60
N LEU A 20 -15.56 -2.66 6.18
CA LEU A 20 -15.62 -3.01 4.76
C LEU A 20 -16.75 -2.29 4.01
N SER A 21 -17.91 -2.07 4.66
CA SER A 21 -19.00 -1.30 4.06
C SER A 21 -18.61 0.17 3.83
N GLU A 22 -17.85 0.76 4.75
CA GLU A 22 -17.36 2.14 4.63
C GLU A 22 -16.33 2.27 3.52
N ILE A 23 -15.35 1.37 3.47
CA ILE A 23 -14.33 1.34 2.40
C ILE A 23 -15.01 1.24 1.03
N ARG A 24 -16.01 0.35 0.88
CA ARG A 24 -16.75 0.21 -0.38
C ARG A 24 -17.55 1.46 -0.73
N ARG A 25 -18.20 2.10 0.25
CA ARG A 25 -18.94 3.35 0.04
C ARG A 25 -18.00 4.47 -0.40
N ALA A 26 -16.86 4.63 0.28
CA ALA A 26 -15.86 5.64 -0.06
C ALA A 26 -15.29 5.41 -1.45
N ALA A 27 -14.98 4.16 -1.80
CA ALA A 27 -14.50 3.80 -3.13
C ALA A 27 -15.54 4.07 -4.24
N ALA A 28 -16.82 3.82 -3.97
CA ALA A 28 -17.90 4.03 -4.95
C ALA A 28 -18.29 5.51 -5.13
N THR A 29 -18.19 6.32 -4.07
CA THR A 29 -18.68 7.71 -4.06
C THR A 29 -17.58 8.75 -4.16
N GLY A 30 -16.33 8.39 -3.84
CA GLY A 30 -15.24 9.34 -3.63
C GLY A 30 -15.40 10.19 -2.36
N LEU A 31 -16.44 9.95 -1.55
CA LEU A 31 -16.72 10.70 -0.34
C LEU A 31 -16.14 9.97 0.87
N TYR A 32 -15.33 10.65 1.65
CA TYR A 32 -14.90 10.22 2.98
C TYR A 32 -15.72 10.95 4.05
N ASP A 33 -15.99 10.28 5.16
CA ASP A 33 -16.64 10.95 6.29
C ASP A 33 -15.63 11.71 7.12
N ILE A 34 -15.90 12.99 7.35
CA ILE A 34 -15.16 13.79 8.33
C ILE A 34 -15.70 13.41 9.71
N ARG A 35 -14.89 12.73 10.53
CA ARG A 35 -15.28 12.32 11.89
C ARG A 35 -14.16 12.62 12.88
N GLY A 36 -14.53 12.95 14.11
CA GLY A 36 -13.58 13.02 15.23
C GLY A 36 -13.05 11.62 15.59
N GLY A 37 -11.73 11.49 15.75
CA GLY A 37 -11.07 10.23 16.06
C GLY A 37 -11.34 9.78 17.50
N GLY A 38 -12.11 8.71 17.68
CA GLY A 38 -12.37 8.09 18.98
C GLY A 38 -12.85 6.64 18.86
N ALA A 39 -12.39 5.78 19.77
CA ALA A 39 -12.58 4.33 19.70
C ALA A 39 -13.95 3.87 20.26
N LYS A 40 -14.65 2.94 19.57
CA LYS A 40 -15.88 2.28 20.06
C LYS A 40 -15.62 0.94 20.81
N ARG A 41 -14.38 0.79 21.32
CA ARG A 41 -13.70 -0.33 22.06
C ARG A 41 -13.08 -1.44 21.20
N ARG A 42 -12.06 -2.21 21.65
CA ARG A 42 -10.73 -1.86 22.18
C ARG A 42 -9.82 -3.09 22.09
N VAL A 43 -8.61 -2.94 21.53
CA VAL A 43 -7.34 -3.61 21.94
C VAL A 43 -6.15 -2.95 21.23
N PRO A 44 -4.91 -3.18 21.73
CA PRO A 44 -3.71 -2.51 21.25
C PRO A 44 -3.37 -2.65 19.76
N HIS A 45 -3.03 -1.53 19.12
CA HIS A 45 -2.71 -1.31 17.70
C HIS A 45 -1.80 -0.06 17.61
N PHE A 46 -1.43 0.43 16.42
CA PHE A 46 -0.75 1.74 16.27
C PHE A 46 -1.48 2.92 17.00
N ASP A 47 -2.71 2.73 17.48
CA ASP A 47 -3.49 3.68 18.28
C ASP A 47 -3.16 3.71 19.79
N ASP A 48 -2.33 2.79 20.34
CA ASP A 48 -1.77 2.97 21.70
C ASP A 48 -0.54 3.88 21.71
N LEU A 49 -0.07 4.25 20.53
CA LEU A 49 0.93 5.29 20.38
C LEU A 49 0.22 6.63 20.55
N LEU A 50 0.44 7.28 21.70
CA LEU A 50 0.06 8.68 21.87
C LEU A 50 1.13 9.56 21.21
N PHE A 51 0.78 10.18 20.09
CA PHE A 51 1.59 11.25 19.53
C PHE A 51 1.37 12.52 20.35
N LEU A 52 2.41 12.96 21.07
CA LEU A 52 2.37 14.23 21.80
C LEU A 52 2.37 15.39 20.82
N GLY A 53 1.35 16.23 20.90
CA GLY A 53 1.33 17.47 20.13
C GLY A 53 2.51 18.37 20.48
N ALA A 54 3.10 19.00 19.46
CA ALA A 54 4.09 20.05 19.67
C ALA A 54 3.43 21.22 20.43
N SER A 55 3.75 21.34 21.72
CA SER A 55 3.06 22.29 22.62
C SER A 55 4.02 23.21 23.37
N MET A 56 5.28 22.80 23.56
CA MET A 56 6.26 23.58 24.34
C MET A 56 7.53 23.94 23.56
N SER A 57 8.07 23.02 22.75
CA SER A 57 9.35 23.25 22.06
C SER A 57 9.20 23.85 20.65
N ARG A 58 8.05 23.65 20.01
CA ARG A 58 7.71 24.19 18.68
C ARG A 58 6.20 24.41 18.59
N TYR A 59 5.79 25.45 17.86
CA TYR A 59 4.38 25.66 17.52
C TYR A 59 3.94 24.67 16.42
N PRO A 60 2.71 24.14 16.48
CA PRO A 60 2.13 23.41 15.36
C PRO A 60 2.10 24.26 14.10
N LEU A 61 2.24 23.62 12.94
CA LEU A 61 2.13 24.33 11.67
C LEU A 61 0.73 24.91 11.52
N GLU A 62 0.67 26.22 11.28
CA GLU A 62 -0.57 26.90 10.93
C GLU A 62 -0.81 26.73 9.44
N GLY A 63 -1.82 25.96 9.04
CA GLY A 63 -2.03 25.56 7.63
C GLY A 63 -2.23 26.71 6.62
N TYR A 64 -2.47 27.95 7.08
CA TYR A 64 -2.52 29.14 6.23
C TYR A 64 -1.18 29.90 6.16
N ARG A 65 -0.24 29.64 7.08
CA ARG A 65 1.10 30.25 7.12
C ARG A 65 2.17 29.33 6.52
N GLU A 66 2.03 28.03 6.73
CA GLU A 66 2.99 27.02 6.27
C GLU A 66 2.25 25.76 5.79
N ALA A 67 2.66 25.25 4.63
CA ALA A 67 2.10 24.03 4.07
C ALA A 67 2.71 22.80 4.75
N CYS A 68 1.86 21.90 5.24
CA CYS A 68 2.30 20.58 5.68
C CYS A 68 2.48 19.68 4.44
N SER A 69 3.72 19.52 3.98
CA SER A 69 4.01 18.63 2.85
C SER A 69 3.99 17.16 3.28
N THR A 70 3.29 16.33 2.51
CA THR A 70 3.30 14.87 2.62
C THR A 70 4.25 14.22 1.63
N SER A 71 4.97 15.00 0.83
CA SER A 71 5.89 14.47 -0.18
C SER A 71 7.04 13.71 0.48
N VAL A 72 7.41 12.57 -0.11
CA VAL A 72 8.52 11.74 0.35
C VAL A 72 9.46 11.43 -0.81
N THR A 73 10.74 11.63 -0.57
CA THR A 73 11.82 11.23 -1.47
C THR A 73 12.51 9.99 -0.91
N ILE A 74 12.43 8.87 -1.63
CA ILE A 74 13.11 7.63 -1.25
C ILE A 74 14.44 7.54 -2.01
N GLY A 75 15.53 7.36 -1.27
CA GLY A 75 16.87 7.21 -1.83
C GLY A 75 17.65 8.51 -2.03
N ASP A 76 17.15 9.64 -1.52
CA ASP A 76 17.76 10.99 -1.64
C ASP A 76 19.28 11.03 -1.40
N ARG A 77 19.77 10.26 -0.42
CA ARG A 77 21.19 10.29 -0.04
C ARG A 77 22.15 9.67 -1.07
N HIS A 78 21.74 8.62 -1.79
CA HIS A 78 22.66 7.77 -2.56
C HIS A 78 22.14 7.35 -3.93
N ALA A 79 20.83 7.44 -4.18
CA ALA A 79 20.26 7.08 -5.47
C ALA A 79 20.56 8.17 -6.49
N LYS A 80 21.10 7.77 -7.66
CA LYS A 80 21.25 8.69 -8.80
C LYS A 80 19.90 9.18 -9.34
N LYS A 81 18.85 8.40 -9.10
CA LYS A 81 17.46 8.69 -9.47
C LYS A 81 16.57 8.37 -8.25
N PRO A 82 16.43 9.30 -7.29
CA PRO A 82 15.53 9.12 -6.16
C PRO A 82 14.08 8.95 -6.62
N LEU A 83 13.28 8.23 -5.81
CA LEU A 83 11.86 8.05 -6.05
C LEU A 83 11.07 9.12 -5.30
N GLU A 84 10.45 10.02 -6.03
CA GLU A 84 9.60 11.09 -5.50
C GLU A 84 8.13 10.64 -5.46
N LEU A 85 7.51 10.75 -4.28
CA LEU A 85 6.10 10.43 -4.04
C LEU A 85 5.40 11.65 -3.42
N LYS A 86 4.13 11.89 -3.77
CA LYS A 86 3.34 13.00 -3.20
C LYS A 86 2.84 12.72 -1.78
N ILE A 87 2.77 11.45 -1.40
CA ILE A 87 2.26 10.98 -0.10
C ILE A 87 3.13 9.85 0.47
N PRO A 88 3.19 9.66 1.80
CA PRO A 88 3.99 8.63 2.44
C PRO A 88 3.30 7.25 2.45
N ILE A 89 2.55 6.92 1.40
CA ILE A 89 1.73 5.71 1.32
C ILE A 89 1.96 5.08 -0.04
N THR A 90 2.39 3.81 -0.11
CA THR A 90 2.55 3.06 -1.36
C THR A 90 1.61 1.86 -1.39
N ILE A 91 1.32 1.35 -2.59
CA ILE A 91 0.55 0.11 -2.75
C ILE A 91 1.52 -1.07 -2.75
N ALA A 92 1.41 -1.93 -1.75
CA ALA A 92 2.28 -3.08 -1.56
C ALA A 92 2.19 -4.11 -2.71
N GLY A 93 3.25 -4.91 -2.85
CA GLY A 93 3.37 -5.92 -3.89
C GLY A 93 2.36 -7.05 -3.75
N MET A 94 1.56 -7.26 -4.80
CA MET A 94 0.64 -8.39 -4.92
C MET A 94 0.76 -8.97 -6.34
N SER A 95 1.01 -10.27 -6.45
CA SER A 95 1.27 -10.92 -7.74
C SER A 95 0.10 -10.80 -8.71
N PHE A 96 0.45 -10.65 -9.99
CA PHE A 96 -0.41 -11.15 -11.04
C PHE A 96 -0.54 -12.67 -10.92
N GLY A 97 -1.79 -13.17 -10.89
CA GLY A 97 -2.13 -14.55 -10.52
C GLY A 97 -2.87 -14.61 -9.19
N SER A 98 -2.39 -13.87 -8.18
CA SER A 98 -3.17 -13.59 -6.96
C SER A 98 -4.23 -12.52 -7.21
N LEU A 99 -3.89 -11.54 -8.04
CA LEU A 99 -4.79 -10.51 -8.57
C LEU A 99 -4.98 -10.69 -10.08
N SER A 100 -6.12 -10.22 -10.59
CA SER A 100 -6.39 -10.13 -12.02
C SER A 100 -5.66 -8.95 -12.67
N GLY A 101 -5.51 -8.98 -14.00
CA GLY A 101 -4.91 -7.87 -14.75
C GLY A 101 -5.70 -6.56 -14.57
N GLN A 102 -7.03 -6.64 -14.53
CA GLN A 102 -7.90 -5.48 -14.28
C GLN A 102 -7.69 -4.90 -12.88
N ALA A 103 -7.46 -5.74 -11.87
CA ALA A 103 -7.14 -5.25 -10.52
C ALA A 103 -5.79 -4.53 -10.52
N LYS A 104 -4.78 -5.04 -11.23
CA LYS A 104 -3.46 -4.42 -11.36
C LYS A 104 -3.54 -3.08 -12.10
N GLU A 105 -4.31 -2.99 -13.18
CA GLU A 105 -4.62 -1.73 -13.86
C GLU A 105 -5.29 -0.73 -12.91
N ALA A 106 -6.31 -1.16 -12.16
CA ALA A 106 -7.04 -0.28 -11.25
C ALA A 106 -6.12 0.28 -10.15
N LEU A 107 -5.24 -0.55 -9.59
CA LEU A 107 -4.23 -0.12 -8.62
C LEU A 107 -3.24 0.87 -9.25
N GLY A 108 -2.77 0.62 -10.47
CA GLY A 108 -1.87 1.52 -11.20
C GLY A 108 -2.50 2.90 -11.41
N ARG A 109 -3.74 2.94 -11.92
CA ARG A 109 -4.49 4.19 -12.09
C ARG A 109 -4.68 4.92 -10.77
N GLY A 110 -5.10 4.20 -9.71
CA GLY A 110 -5.30 4.77 -8.38
C GLY A 110 -4.03 5.37 -7.78
N ALA A 111 -2.91 4.65 -7.89
CA ALA A 111 -1.62 5.13 -7.40
C ALA A 111 -1.14 6.36 -8.16
N THR A 112 -1.26 6.36 -9.50
CA THR A 112 -0.93 7.52 -10.34
C THR A 112 -1.75 8.75 -9.95
N LEU A 113 -3.08 8.59 -9.77
CA LEU A 113 -3.95 9.68 -9.35
C LEU A 113 -3.59 10.21 -7.94
N ALA A 114 -3.23 9.32 -7.02
CA ALA A 114 -2.77 9.67 -5.68
C ALA A 114 -1.32 10.23 -5.66
N GLY A 115 -0.60 10.16 -6.77
CA GLY A 115 0.81 10.53 -6.87
C GLY A 115 1.74 9.64 -6.05
N THR A 116 1.46 8.34 -6.04
CA THR A 116 2.27 7.33 -5.36
C THR A 116 2.60 6.14 -6.26
N SER A 117 3.35 5.17 -5.74
CA SER A 117 3.79 3.97 -6.46
C SER A 117 2.94 2.73 -6.18
N THR A 118 2.89 1.86 -7.17
CA THR A 118 2.51 0.44 -7.05
C THR A 118 3.74 -0.46 -7.05
N THR A 119 3.56 -1.70 -6.59
CA THR A 119 4.59 -2.73 -6.64
C THR A 119 4.08 -4.00 -7.34
N THR A 120 4.90 -4.59 -8.21
CA THR A 120 4.49 -5.70 -9.10
C THR A 120 4.05 -6.98 -8.38
N GLY A 121 4.56 -7.25 -7.17
CA GLY A 121 4.41 -8.57 -6.58
C GLY A 121 5.33 -9.62 -7.22
N ASP A 122 5.16 -10.87 -6.82
CA ASP A 122 5.95 -12.03 -7.28
C ASP A 122 5.56 -12.58 -8.67
N GLY A 123 4.58 -11.97 -9.32
CA GLY A 123 4.07 -12.39 -10.63
C GLY A 123 4.78 -11.74 -11.82
N GLY A 124 5.72 -10.82 -11.58
CA GLY A 124 6.34 -10.00 -12.62
C GLY A 124 5.50 -8.79 -13.05
N MET A 125 6.01 -8.03 -14.01
CA MET A 125 5.36 -6.81 -14.52
C MET A 125 4.39 -7.17 -15.65
N THR A 126 3.15 -6.69 -15.54
CA THR A 126 2.15 -6.81 -16.61
C THR A 126 2.10 -5.53 -17.45
N GLN A 127 1.59 -5.62 -18.68
CA GLN A 127 1.44 -4.45 -19.55
C GLN A 127 0.41 -3.48 -18.98
N GLU A 128 -0.67 -4.01 -18.41
CA GLU A 128 -1.74 -3.31 -17.73
C GLU A 128 -1.20 -2.49 -16.56
N GLU A 129 -0.35 -3.09 -15.72
CA GLU A 129 0.23 -2.39 -14.57
C GLU A 129 1.22 -1.30 -15.00
N ARG A 130 2.14 -1.60 -15.93
CA ARG A 130 3.14 -0.63 -16.38
C ARG A 130 2.51 0.54 -17.15
N GLY A 131 1.48 0.27 -17.96
CA GLY A 131 0.80 1.28 -18.76
C GLY A 131 -0.02 2.27 -17.94
N HIS A 132 -0.38 1.92 -16.70
CA HIS A 132 -1.25 2.74 -15.85
C HIS A 132 -0.59 3.27 -14.57
N SER A 133 0.59 2.76 -14.22
CA SER A 133 1.37 3.26 -13.08
C SER A 133 2.39 4.28 -13.56
N GLU A 134 2.37 5.50 -13.04
CA GLU A 134 3.43 6.51 -13.28
C GLU A 134 4.72 6.08 -12.58
N LYS A 135 4.61 5.62 -11.33
CA LYS A 135 5.71 5.04 -10.55
C LYS A 135 5.42 3.57 -10.28
N LEU A 136 6.28 2.69 -10.76
CA LEU A 136 6.14 1.24 -10.55
C LEU A 136 7.44 0.67 -9.98
N ILE A 137 7.30 0.04 -8.81
CA ILE A 137 8.38 -0.68 -8.13
C ILE A 137 8.32 -2.14 -8.57
N TYR A 138 9.45 -2.67 -9.03
CA TYR A 138 9.55 -4.08 -9.40
C TYR A 138 10.00 -4.90 -8.20
N GLN A 139 9.21 -5.92 -7.85
CA GLN A 139 9.54 -6.80 -6.75
C GLN A 139 10.43 -7.95 -7.24
N TYR A 140 11.62 -8.08 -6.64
CA TYR A 140 12.60 -9.11 -6.95
C TYR A 140 12.71 -10.10 -5.79
N LEU A 141 12.22 -11.32 -6.04
CA LEU A 141 12.21 -12.40 -5.05
C LEU A 141 13.35 -13.39 -5.27
N PRO A 142 13.76 -14.14 -4.24
CA PRO A 142 14.77 -15.21 -4.37
C PRO A 142 14.39 -16.27 -5.40
N SER A 143 13.10 -16.59 -5.53
CA SER A 143 12.58 -17.57 -6.50
C SER A 143 12.65 -17.10 -7.95
N ARG A 144 12.74 -15.78 -8.18
CA ARG A 144 12.73 -15.13 -9.50
C ARG A 144 11.49 -15.47 -10.35
N TYR A 145 10.37 -15.77 -9.72
CA TYR A 145 9.10 -15.93 -10.43
C TYR A 145 8.72 -14.64 -11.15
N GLY A 146 8.24 -14.79 -12.39
CA GLY A 146 7.88 -13.65 -13.25
C GLY A 146 9.05 -12.70 -13.57
N MET A 147 10.30 -13.05 -13.22
CA MET A 147 11.44 -12.17 -13.36
C MET A 147 11.84 -12.02 -14.82
N ASN A 148 11.75 -10.79 -15.33
CA ASN A 148 12.17 -10.43 -16.68
C ASN A 148 13.16 -9.24 -16.60
N PRO A 149 14.41 -9.41 -17.05
CA PRO A 149 15.39 -8.31 -17.08
C PRO A 149 14.93 -7.09 -17.87
N ASP A 150 14.14 -7.28 -18.93
CA ASP A 150 13.65 -6.17 -19.74
C ASP A 150 12.60 -5.34 -19.01
N ASP A 151 11.78 -5.98 -18.19
CA ASP A 151 10.79 -5.28 -17.37
C ASP A 151 11.43 -4.66 -16.12
N LEU A 152 12.42 -5.34 -15.53
CA LEU A 152 13.21 -4.79 -14.43
C LEU A 152 13.87 -3.45 -14.81
N ARG A 153 14.35 -3.32 -16.05
CA ARG A 153 14.93 -2.05 -16.56
C ARG A 153 13.91 -0.94 -16.77
N LYS A 154 12.62 -1.27 -16.87
CA LYS A 154 11.52 -0.30 -17.02
C LYS A 154 10.97 0.17 -15.67
N ALA A 155 11.45 -0.39 -14.56
CA ALA A 155 10.97 -0.06 -13.22
C ALA A 155 11.57 1.25 -12.70
N ASP A 156 10.84 1.93 -11.83
CA ASP A 156 11.28 3.16 -11.18
C ASP A 156 12.12 2.88 -9.93
N ALA A 157 11.89 1.73 -9.29
CA ALA A 157 12.71 1.19 -8.21
C ALA A 157 12.63 -0.34 -8.18
N ILE A 158 13.51 -0.97 -7.41
CA ILE A 158 13.53 -2.42 -7.20
C ILE A 158 13.34 -2.69 -5.71
N GLU A 159 12.35 -3.51 -5.37
CA GLU A 159 12.14 -4.03 -4.03
C GLU A 159 12.74 -5.44 -3.93
N VAL A 160 13.81 -5.60 -3.16
CA VAL A 160 14.42 -6.91 -2.90
C VAL A 160 13.72 -7.55 -1.72
N VAL A 161 13.00 -8.65 -1.96
CA VAL A 161 12.23 -9.33 -0.93
C VAL A 161 13.11 -10.31 -0.17
N VAL A 162 13.15 -10.13 1.15
CA VAL A 162 13.81 -11.06 2.08
C VAL A 162 12.80 -11.97 2.77
N GLY A 163 11.54 -11.53 2.87
CA GLY A 163 10.43 -12.34 3.36
C GLY A 163 9.14 -11.52 3.47
N GLN A 164 8.04 -12.21 3.69
CA GLN A 164 6.71 -11.62 3.84
C GLN A 164 6.09 -11.93 5.21
N GLY A 165 5.42 -10.95 5.81
CA GLY A 165 4.79 -11.11 7.12
C GLY A 165 3.70 -12.20 7.17
N ALA A 166 3.06 -12.49 6.04
CA ALA A 166 2.04 -13.54 5.95
C ALA A 166 2.62 -14.96 6.07
N LYS A 167 3.87 -15.15 5.64
CA LYS A 167 4.55 -16.46 5.59
C LYS A 167 6.04 -16.29 5.87
N PRO A 168 6.44 -15.95 7.12
CA PRO A 168 7.84 -15.80 7.45
C PRO A 168 8.60 -17.10 7.13
N GLY A 169 9.60 -17.04 6.25
CA GLY A 169 10.40 -18.20 5.82
C GLY A 169 9.77 -19.11 4.75
N GLY A 170 8.54 -18.84 4.31
CA GLY A 170 7.86 -19.61 3.25
C GLY A 170 7.98 -19.02 1.84
N GLY A 171 8.56 -17.81 1.74
CA GLY A 171 8.76 -17.05 0.51
C GLY A 171 9.19 -15.63 0.81
#